data_AF-A0A3B8QHG4-F1
#
_entry.id   AF-A0A3B8QHG4-F1
#
_cell.length_a   1.000
_cell.length_b   1.000
_cell.length_c   1.000
_cell.angle_alpha   90.00
_cell.angle_beta   90.00
_cell.angle_gamma   90.00
#
_symmetry.space_group_name_H-M   'P 1'
#
loop_
_entity.id
_entity.type
_entity.pdbx_description
1 polymer ?
#
loop_
_entity_poly.entity_id
_entity_poly.type
_entity_poly.pdbx_seq_one_letter_code
_entity_poly.pdbx_strand_id
1 'polypeptide(L)' 'RSLKQNYSLLFDHLQSGQNVIHKDELMLHGFDPKMSTTFQLMEDGTLCYGVYDLEYFELKDRYIQIRRTPAPKPPGWKR' A
#
# COMPACT_ATOMS: atom_id res chain seq x y z
N ARG A 1 -3.99 -15.04 -8.11
CA ARG A 1 -3.75 -13.61 -7.81
C ARG A 1 -2.39 -13.53 -7.13
N SER A 2 -1.53 -12.58 -7.51
CA SER A 2 -0.12 -12.57 -7.10
C SER A 2 0.29 -11.21 -6.54
N LEU A 3 1.33 -11.21 -5.70
CA LEU A 3 1.91 -10.00 -5.14
C LEU A 3 2.37 -9.01 -6.23
N LYS A 4 2.82 -9.53 -7.37
CA LYS A 4 3.14 -8.76 -8.59
C LYS A 4 1.92 -8.01 -9.15
N GLN A 5 0.75 -8.65 -9.17
CA GLN A 5 -0.48 -8.03 -9.66
C GLN A 5 -0.93 -6.89 -8.74
N ASN A 6 -0.91 -7.12 -7.42
CA ASN A 6 -1.19 -6.05 -6.46
C ASN A 6 -0.22 -4.88 -6.64
N TYR A 7 1.07 -5.16 -6.75
CA TYR A 7 2.08 -4.14 -6.99
C TYR A 7 1.77 -3.32 -8.24
N SER A 8 1.52 -3.96 -9.39
CA SER A 8 1.21 -3.26 -10.63
C SER A 8 -0.01 -2.36 -10.51
N LEU A 9 -1.11 -2.86 -9.91
CA LEU A 9 -2.32 -2.05 -9.71
C LEU A 9 -2.04 -0.82 -8.84
N LEU A 10 -1.40 -1.03 -7.68
CA LEU A 10 -1.10 0.07 -6.76
C LEU A 10 -0.13 1.08 -7.37
N PHE A 11 0.85 0.60 -8.14
CA PHE A 11 1.82 1.44 -8.84
C PHE A 11 1.18 2.28 -9.93
N ASP A 12 0.28 1.70 -10.74
CA ASP A 12 -0.41 2.40 -11.82
C ASP A 12 -1.28 3.55 -11.28
N HIS A 13 -2.03 3.32 -10.19
CA HIS A 13 -2.81 4.38 -9.53
C HIS A 13 -1.90 5.44 -8.90
N LEU A 14 -0.80 5.03 -8.29
CA LEU A 14 0.17 5.99 -7.73
C LEU A 14 0.80 6.86 -8.82
N GLN A 15 1.12 6.29 -9.99
CA GLN A 15 1.65 7.03 -11.13
C GLN A 15 0.62 7.98 -11.75
N SER A 16 -0.67 7.63 -11.72
CA SER A 16 -1.75 8.52 -12.19
C SER A 16 -2.08 9.65 -11.20
N GLY A 17 -1.43 9.66 -10.02
CA GLY A 17 -1.66 10.65 -8.96
C GLY A 17 -2.85 10.32 -8.06
N GLN A 18 -3.46 9.14 -8.24
CA GLN A 18 -4.55 8.65 -7.40
C GLN A 18 -3.97 7.94 -6.17
N ASN A 19 -3.76 8.70 -5.10
CA ASN A 19 -3.20 8.15 -3.86
C ASN A 19 -4.27 7.54 -2.95
N VAL A 20 -5.56 7.76 -3.22
CA VAL A 20 -6.68 7.23 -2.44
C VAL A 20 -7.67 6.63 -3.41
N ILE A 21 -7.93 5.32 -3.29
CA ILE A 21 -8.81 4.57 -4.19
C ILE A 21 -9.80 3.76 -3.36
N HIS A 22 -11.01 3.57 -3.86
CA HIS A 22 -11.98 2.71 -3.21
C HIS A 22 -11.54 1.23 -3.32
N LYS A 23 -11.57 0.50 -2.21
CA LYS A 23 -11.14 -0.92 -2.17
C LYS A 23 -11.91 -1.79 -3.15
N ASP A 24 -13.19 -1.51 -3.37
CA ASP A 24 -14.02 -2.30 -4.29
C ASP A 24 -13.59 -2.11 -5.75
N GLU A 25 -13.14 -0.92 -6.13
CA GLU A 25 -12.58 -0.65 -7.46
C GLU A 25 -11.32 -1.49 -7.69
N LEU A 26 -10.39 -1.45 -6.72
CA LEU A 26 -9.19 -2.28 -6.76
C LEU A 26 -9.53 -3.78 -6.85
N MET A 27 -10.52 -4.25 -6.06
CA MET A 27 -10.93 -5.65 -6.06
C MET A 27 -11.54 -6.11 -7.39
N LEU A 28 -12.25 -5.23 -8.12
CA LEU A 28 -12.75 -5.49 -9.47
C LEU A 28 -11.60 -5.70 -10.46
N HIS A 29 -10.51 -4.95 -10.30
CA HIS A 29 -9.28 -5.11 -11.09
C HIS A 29 -8.38 -6.27 -10.63
N GLY A 30 -8.84 -7.04 -9.64
CA GLY A 30 -8.18 -8.26 -9.17
C GLY A 30 -7.21 -8.07 -8.02
N PHE A 31 -7.23 -6.92 -7.33
CA PHE A 31 -6.52 -6.70 -6.08
C PHE A 31 -6.95 -7.72 -5.02
N ASP A 32 -5.97 -8.21 -4.25
CA ASP A 32 -6.19 -9.12 -3.12
C ASP A 32 -5.50 -8.57 -1.86
N PRO A 33 -6.23 -8.01 -0.88
CA PRO A 33 -5.62 -7.40 0.31
C PRO A 33 -4.84 -8.39 1.20
N LYS A 34 -4.96 -9.70 0.97
CA LYS A 34 -4.16 -10.72 1.67
C LYS A 34 -2.74 -10.87 1.10
N MET A 35 -2.49 -10.30 -0.08
CA MET A 35 -1.20 -10.41 -0.78
C MET A 35 -0.33 -9.19 -0.45
N SER A 36 0.37 -9.26 0.68
CA SER A 36 1.30 -8.25 1.19
C SER A 36 2.63 -8.87 1.62
N THR A 37 3.74 -8.16 1.46
CA THR A 37 5.07 -8.56 1.97
C THR A 37 5.23 -8.26 3.45
N THR A 38 4.61 -7.19 3.94
CA THR A 38 4.69 -6.77 5.34
C THR A 38 3.31 -6.34 5.85
N PHE A 39 3.12 -6.46 7.15
CA PHE A 39 1.90 -6.09 7.86
C PHE A 39 2.29 -5.41 9.17
N GLN A 40 1.76 -4.22 9.41
CA GLN A 40 2.01 -3.45 10.62
C GLN A 40 0.71 -2.77 11.09
N LEU A 41 0.34 -3.00 12.34
CA LEU A 41 -0.69 -2.21 13.03
C LEU A 41 -0.02 -0.96 13.59
N MET A 42 -0.49 0.21 13.16
CA MET A 42 0.01 1.49 13.63
C MET A 42 -0.60 1.84 15.00
N GLU A 43 0.02 2.80 15.71
CA GLU A 43 -0.40 3.21 17.06
C GLU A 43 -1.82 3.78 17.12
N ASP A 44 -2.29 4.35 16.00
CA ASP A 44 -3.64 4.89 15.83
C ASP A 44 -4.69 3.80 15.51
N GLY A 45 -4.27 2.54 15.41
CA GLY A 45 -5.12 1.40 15.04
C GLY A 45 -5.26 1.18 13.54
N THR A 46 -4.59 1.97 12.70
CA THR A 46 -4.62 1.81 11.24
C THR A 46 -3.76 0.63 10.80
N LEU A 47 -4.29 -0.19 9.88
CA LEU A 47 -3.55 -1.31 9.29
C LEU A 47 -2.74 -0.84 8.08
N CYS A 48 -1.43 -1.05 8.14
CA CYS A 48 -0.48 -0.78 7.07
C CYS A 48 0.02 -2.08 6.46
N TYR A 49 -0.03 -2.16 5.14
CA TYR A 49 0.41 -3.32 4.37
C TYR A 49 1.48 -2.89 3.38
N GLY A 50 2.61 -3.58 3.36
CA GLY A 50 3.65 -3.34 2.36
C GLY A 50 3.55 -4.29 1.18
N VAL A 51 3.90 -3.79 0.00
CA VAL A 51 4.07 -4.53 -1.26
C VAL A 51 5.32 -3.99 -1.94
N TYR A 52 6.46 -4.66 -1.76
CA TYR A 52 7.77 -4.19 -2.23
C TYR A 52 8.13 -2.77 -1.71
N ASP A 53 8.28 -1.79 -2.61
CA ASP A 53 8.55 -0.38 -2.32
C ASP A 53 7.28 0.48 -2.21
N LEU A 54 6.11 -0.15 -2.16
CA LEU A 54 4.82 0.48 -1.89
C LEU A 54 4.25 0.05 -0.55
N GLU A 55 3.48 0.94 0.04
CA GLU A 55 2.66 0.69 1.22
C GLU A 55 1.24 1.16 0.97
N TYR A 56 0.26 0.43 1.51
CA TYR A 56 -1.13 0.85 1.50
C TYR A 56 -1.78 0.74 2.88
N PHE A 57 -2.72 1.65 3.13
CA PHE A 57 -3.45 1.79 4.40
C PHE A 57 -4.92 1.56 4.15
N GLU A 58 -5.57 0.76 4.98
CA GLU A 58 -7.03 0.69 5.00
C GLU A 58 -7.58 1.87 5.81
N LEU A 59 -8.25 2.79 5.12
CA LEU A 59 -8.97 3.90 5.72
C LEU A 59 -10.41 3.50 6.02
N LYS A 60 -11.14 4.43 6.69
CA LYS A 60 -12.59 4.31 6.87
C LYS A 60 -13.31 4.25 5.51
N ASP A 61 -14.53 3.72 5.53
CA ASP A 61 -15.41 3.62 4.35
C ASP A 61 -14.80 2.84 3.18
N ARG A 62 -13.95 1.85 3.49
CA ARG A 62 -13.32 0.95 2.51
C ARG A 62 -12.43 1.67 1.49
N TYR A 63 -11.81 2.78 1.86
CA TYR A 63 -10.78 3.41 1.03
C TYR A 63 -9.40 2.83 1.33
N ILE A 64 -8.56 2.79 0.30
CA ILE A 64 -7.16 2.42 0.40
C ILE A 64 -6.32 3.63 0.02
N GLN A 65 -5.45 4.05 0.93
CA GLN A 65 -4.45 5.07 0.64
C GLN A 65 -3.13 4.39 0.28
N ILE A 66 -2.49 4.81 -0.81
CA ILE A 66 -1.23 4.26 -1.30
C ILE A 66 -0.13 5.30 -1.12
N ARG A 67 1.05 4.84 -0.71
CA ARG A 67 2.27 5.65 -0.67
C ARG A 67 3.48 4.84 -1.10
N ARG A 68 4.57 5.52 -1.46
CA ARG A 68 5.88 4.87 -1.54
C ARG A 68 6.41 4.61 -0.14
N THR A 69 6.91 3.40 0.07
CA THR A 69 7.67 3.05 1.26
C THR A 69 8.88 3.96 1.30
N PRO A 70 9.09 4.73 2.38
CA PRO A 70 10.30 5.51 2.52
C PRO A 70 11.50 4.55 2.50
N ALA A 71 12.53 4.88 1.71
CA ALA A 71 13.74 4.07 1.69
C ALA A 71 14.26 3.90 3.14
N PRO A 72 14.63 2.68 3.55
CA PRO A 72 15.16 2.47 4.89
C PRO A 72 16.37 3.40 5.03
N LYS A 73 16.29 4.36 5.98
CA LYS A 73 17.43 5.20 6.27
C LYS A 73 18.54 4.27 6.77
N PRO A 74 19.74 4.29 6.18
CA PRO A 74 20.83 3.47 6.67
C PRO A 74 21.08 3.85 8.15
N PRO A 75 21.28 2.87 9.04
CA PRO A 75 21.57 3.14 10.43
C PRO A 75 22.89 3.91 10.52
N GLY A 76 22.83 5.21 10.85
CA GLY A 76 24.03 6.03 11.09
C GLY A 76 24.05 7.43 10.46
N TRP A 77 23.11 7.79 9.59
CA TRP A 77 23.02 9.18 9.11
C TRP A 77 22.32 10.08 10.14
N LYS A 78 23.08 10.51 11.15
CA LYS A 78 22.77 11.73 11.92
C LYS A 78 23.37 12.92 11.16
N ARG A 79 22.56 13.96 10.96
CA ARG A 79 23.01 15.26 10.43
C ARG A 79 23.99 15.92 11.38
#